data_AF-A0A523ZC92-F1
#
_entry.id   AF-A0A523ZC92-F1
#
_cell.length_a   1.000
_cell.length_b   1.000
_cell.length_c   1.000
_cell.angle_alpha   90.00
_cell.angle_beta   90.00
_cell.angle_gamma   90.00
#
_symmetry.space_group_name_H-M   'P 1'
#
loop_
_entity.id
_entity.type
_entity.pdbx_description
1 polymer ?
#
loop_
_entity_poly.entity_id
_entity_poly.type
_entity_poly.pdbx_seq_one_letter_code
_entity_poly.pdbx_strand_id
1 'polypeptide(L)'
;MLTRGIRGATTVNANTREAILEATTELLTAMVEANGIDVQDIASAFFTSSLDLNAEFPALAARQMGWTNVALLCGHEMDVPGALPRCLRILLHVNTEKKASEI
;
A
#
# COMPACT_ATOMS: atom_id res chain seq x y z
N MET A 1 -0.91 23.40 1.11
CA MET A 1 -0.94 21.93 1.05
C MET A 1 -1.06 21.31 2.43
N LEU A 2 -2.03 20.41 2.55
CA LEU A 2 -2.28 19.59 3.72
C LEU A 2 -1.78 18.17 3.42
N THR A 3 -1.51 17.38 4.44
CA THR A 3 -1.22 15.95 4.26
C THR A 3 -2.48 15.13 4.56
N ARG A 4 -2.77 14.14 3.72
CA ARG A 4 -3.89 13.21 3.87
C ARG A 4 -3.42 11.77 3.81
N GLY A 5 -4.09 10.93 4.60
CA GLY A 5 -3.92 9.48 4.58
C GLY A 5 -4.90 8.85 3.61
N ILE A 6 -4.42 7.97 2.73
CA ILE A 6 -5.25 7.19 1.80
C ILE A 6 -5.02 5.71 2.09
N ARG A 7 -6.11 4.99 2.35
CA ARG A 7 -6.07 3.58 2.76
C ARG A 7 -6.45 2.68 1.60
N GLY A 8 -5.67 1.61 1.43
CA GLY A 8 -6.00 0.50 0.56
C GLY A 8 -5.83 -0.81 1.29
N ALA A 9 -6.59 -1.83 0.90
CA ALA A 9 -6.40 -3.19 1.37
C ALA A 9 -6.78 -4.17 0.26
N THR A 10 -6.05 -5.27 0.18
CA THR A 10 -6.33 -6.39 -0.72
C THR A 10 -5.98 -7.71 -0.03
N THR A 11 -6.39 -8.82 -0.63
CA THR A 11 -5.98 -10.16 -0.22
C THR A 11 -5.10 -10.79 -1.28
N VAL A 12 -4.09 -11.53 -0.85
CA VAL A 12 -3.17 -12.23 -1.73
C VAL A 12 -3.61 -13.70 -1.86
N ASN A 13 -3.66 -14.21 -3.09
CA ASN A 13 -4.15 -15.56 -3.36
C ASN A 13 -3.22 -16.66 -2.82
N ALA A 14 -1.91 -16.42 -2.78
CA ALA A 14 -0.91 -17.35 -2.25
C ALA A 14 0.27 -16.59 -1.62
N ASN A 15 0.94 -17.18 -0.63
CA ASN A 15 2.17 -16.62 -0.08
C ASN A 15 3.37 -16.91 -1.00
N THR A 16 3.37 -16.28 -2.18
CA THR A 16 4.48 -16.30 -3.15
C THR A 16 4.90 -14.87 -3.48
N ARG A 17 6.14 -14.72 -3.92
CA ARG A 17 6.70 -13.43 -4.35
C ARG A 17 5.81 -12.77 -5.41
N GLU A 18 5.44 -13.54 -6.43
CA GLU A 18 4.69 -13.08 -7.59
C GLU A 18 3.31 -12.58 -7.17
N ALA A 19 2.59 -13.35 -6.35
CA ALA A 19 1.25 -13.00 -5.91
C ALA A 19 1.24 -11.75 -5.01
N ILE A 20 2.23 -11.59 -4.13
CA ILE A 20 2.37 -10.39 -3.28
C ILE A 20 2.63 -9.15 -4.15
N LEU A 21 3.55 -9.25 -5.13
CA LEU A 21 3.89 -8.12 -5.99
C LEU A 21 2.74 -7.73 -6.92
N GLU A 22 2.04 -8.71 -7.50
CA GLU A 22 0.87 -8.49 -8.36
C GLU A 22 -0.24 -7.77 -7.59
N ALA A 23 -0.65 -8.32 -6.44
CA ALA A 23 -1.70 -7.72 -5.62
C ALA A 23 -1.32 -6.31 -5.10
N THR A 24 -0.05 -6.09 -4.76
CA THR A 24 0.43 -4.77 -4.33
C THR A 24 0.39 -3.76 -5.48
N THR A 25 0.82 -4.17 -6.69
CA THR A 25 0.85 -3.31 -7.88
C THR A 25 -0.57 -2.91 -8.30
N GLU A 26 -1.50 -3.87 -8.31
CA GLU A 26 -2.92 -3.63 -8.58
C GLU A 26 -3.50 -2.62 -7.58
N LEU A 27 -3.26 -2.85 -6.28
CA LEU A 27 -3.78 -1.99 -5.22
C LEU A 27 -3.21 -0.56 -5.32
N LEU A 28 -1.89 -0.40 -5.51
CA LEU A 28 -1.27 0.92 -5.66
C LEU A 28 -1.81 1.67 -6.88
N THR A 29 -1.95 0.98 -8.01
CA THR A 29 -2.51 1.56 -9.24
C THR A 29 -3.94 2.06 -9.00
N ALA A 30 -4.80 1.21 -8.44
CA ALA A 30 -6.18 1.58 -8.14
C ALA A 30 -6.28 2.75 -7.14
N MET A 31 -5.43 2.77 -6.11
CA MET A 31 -5.39 3.86 -5.14
C MET A 31 -5.01 5.20 -5.78
N VAL A 32 -4.01 5.20 -6.67
CA VAL A 32 -3.54 6.39 -7.40
C VAL A 32 -4.61 6.89 -8.36
N GLU A 33 -5.19 6.00 -9.17
CA GLU A 33 -6.20 6.34 -10.18
C GLU A 33 -7.49 6.87 -9.53
N ALA A 34 -8.00 6.19 -8.49
CA ALA A 34 -9.23 6.59 -7.81
C ALA A 34 -9.13 7.98 -7.15
N ASN A 35 -7.92 8.40 -6.79
CA ASN A 35 -7.67 9.67 -6.11
C ASN A 35 -7.04 10.74 -7.00
N GLY A 36 -6.64 10.41 -8.24
CA GLY A 36 -5.95 11.32 -9.16
C GLY A 36 -4.64 11.85 -8.57
N ILE A 37 -3.81 10.97 -8.01
CA ILE A 37 -2.57 11.32 -7.30
C ILE A 37 -1.40 11.36 -8.29
N ASP A 38 -0.56 12.39 -8.22
CA ASP A 38 0.79 12.32 -8.81
C ASP A 38 1.74 11.68 -7.79
N VAL A 39 2.59 10.76 -8.24
CA VAL A 39 3.60 10.10 -7.40
C VAL A 39 4.50 11.12 -6.69
N GLN A 40 4.75 12.28 -7.30
CA GLN A 40 5.56 13.36 -6.71
C GLN A 40 4.92 13.97 -5.45
N ASP A 41 3.61 13.86 -5.30
CA ASP A 41 2.88 14.37 -4.14
C ASP A 41 2.85 13.38 -2.97
N ILE A 42 3.35 12.16 -3.16
CA ILE A 42 3.38 11.12 -2.12
C ILE A 42 4.58 11.34 -1.20
N ALA A 43 4.30 11.71 0.05
CA ALA A 43 5.32 11.92 1.07
C ALA A 43 5.90 10.60 1.60
N SER A 44 5.05 9.58 1.82
CA SER A 44 5.47 8.24 2.26
C SER A 44 4.39 7.19 2.03
N ALA A 45 4.79 5.92 2.06
CA ALA A 45 3.88 4.78 2.01
C ALA A 45 4.25 3.73 3.08
N PHE A 46 3.25 3.33 3.85
CA PHE A 46 3.35 2.27 4.84
C PHE A 46 2.60 1.05 4.33
N PHE A 47 3.25 -0.10 4.35
CA PHE A 47 2.72 -1.39 3.93
C PHE A 47 2.64 -2.30 5.15
N THR A 48 1.48 -2.90 5.40
CA THR A 48 1.34 -3.95 6.42
C THR A 48 0.82 -5.23 5.80
N SER A 49 1.35 -6.37 6.26
CA SER A 49 0.84 -7.69 5.89
C SER A 49 0.43 -8.47 7.14
N SER A 50 -0.57 -9.34 7.02
CA SER A 50 -0.78 -10.41 7.99
C SER A 50 0.46 -11.32 8.06
N LEU A 51 0.67 -11.97 9.22
CA LEU A 51 1.87 -12.79 9.48
C LEU A 51 2.02 -14.00 8.54
N ASP A 52 0.94 -14.42 7.89
CA ASP A 52 0.93 -15.50 6.91
C ASP A 52 1.44 -15.10 5.51
N LEU A 53 1.87 -13.83 5.32
CA LEU A 53 2.56 -13.34 4.13
C LEU A 53 3.98 -12.90 4.46
N ASN A 54 4.95 -13.70 4.03
CA ASN A 54 6.38 -13.51 4.31
C ASN A 54 7.31 -13.82 3.11
N ALA A 55 6.75 -14.09 1.93
CA ALA A 55 7.53 -14.44 0.75
C ALA A 55 8.23 -13.25 0.07
N GLU A 56 7.75 -12.01 0.27
CA GLU A 56 8.35 -10.78 -0.29
C GLU A 56 7.86 -9.53 0.44
N PHE A 57 8.65 -8.45 0.39
CA PHE A 57 8.26 -7.10 0.80
C PHE A 57 7.34 -6.43 -0.24
N PRO A 58 6.12 -6.03 0.14
CA PRO A 58 5.21 -5.29 -0.74
C PRO A 58 5.84 -4.04 -1.37
N ALA A 59 6.67 -3.32 -0.62
CA ALA A 59 7.32 -2.09 -1.08
C ALA A 59 8.18 -2.27 -2.35
N LEU A 60 8.57 -3.50 -2.70
CA LEU A 60 9.27 -3.74 -3.96
C LEU A 60 8.39 -3.44 -5.18
N ALA A 61 7.08 -3.69 -5.12
CA ALA A 61 6.15 -3.34 -6.20
C ALA A 61 6.17 -1.84 -6.50
N ALA A 62 6.11 -0.99 -5.47
CA ALA A 62 6.22 0.46 -5.63
C ALA A 62 7.54 0.87 -6.29
N ARG A 63 8.67 0.24 -5.92
CA ARG A 63 9.96 0.50 -6.57
C ARG A 63 9.96 0.11 -8.05
N GLN A 64 9.34 -1.02 -8.40
CA GLN A 64 9.21 -1.48 -9.79
C GLN A 64 8.30 -0.56 -10.61
N MET A 65 7.32 0.09 -9.97
CA MET A 65 6.50 1.16 -10.55
C MET A 65 7.23 2.51 -10.66
N GLY A 66 8.50 2.60 -10.24
CA GLY A 66 9.31 3.82 -10.34
C GLY A 66 9.21 4.76 -9.14
N TRP A 67 8.65 4.34 -8.01
CA TRP A 67 8.59 5.14 -6.78
C TRP A 67 9.96 5.14 -6.07
N THR A 68 10.99 5.66 -6.73
CA THR A 68 12.38 5.61 -6.27
C THR A 68 12.68 6.64 -5.18
N ASN A 69 11.91 7.74 -5.13
CA ASN A 69 12.10 8.84 -4.18
C ASN A 69 11.09 8.85 -3.03
N VAL A 70 10.09 7.97 -3.05
CA VAL A 70 9.07 7.88 -1.98
C VAL A 70 9.64 7.09 -0.81
N ALA A 71 9.47 7.58 0.42
CA ALA A 71 9.83 6.82 1.62
C ALA A 71 8.86 5.64 1.82
N LEU A 72 9.38 4.41 1.77
CA LEU A 72 8.59 3.18 1.88
C LEU A 72 8.95 2.44 3.18
N LEU A 73 7.94 1.99 3.94
CA LEU A 73 8.14 1.19 5.15
C LEU A 73 7.20 -0.02 5.16
N CYS A 74 7.74 -1.21 5.40
CA CYS A 74 6.95 -2.43 5.61
C CYS A 74 6.90 -2.80 7.09
N GLY A 75 5.78 -3.34 7.53
CA GLY A 75 5.61 -3.96 8.83
C GLY A 75 4.63 -5.13 8.76
N HIS A 76 4.51 -5.86 9.88
CA HIS A 76 3.42 -6.81 10.05
C HIS A 76 2.26 -6.16 10.77
N GLU A 77 1.05 -6.54 10.38
CA GLU A 77 -0.18 -6.17 11.05
C GLU A 77 -0.32 -6.96 12.37
N MET A 78 -1.15 -6.45 13.28
CA MET A 78 -1.52 -7.17 14.50
C MET A 78 -2.08 -8.57 14.17
N ASP A 79 -1.60 -9.58 14.90
CA ASP A 79 -2.07 -10.96 14.78
C ASP A 79 -3.33 -11.20 15.62
N VAL A 80 -4.47 -10.79 15.07
CA VAL A 80 -5.77 -10.89 15.74
C VAL A 80 -6.45 -12.21 15.36
N PRO A 81 -6.85 -13.07 16.32
CA PRO A 81 -7.54 -14.32 16.03
C PRO A 81 -8.81 -14.11 15.19
N GLY A 82 -8.93 -14.88 14.09
CA GLY A 82 -10.08 -14.79 13.16
C GLY A 82 -10.04 -13.60 12.20
N ALA A 83 -8.97 -12.80 12.21
CA ALA A 83 -8.78 -11.74 11.22
C ALA A 83 -8.58 -12.31 9.80
N LEU A 84 -8.78 -11.44 8.81
CA LEU A 84 -8.68 -11.79 7.39
C LEU A 84 -7.26 -12.29 7.05
N PRO A 85 -7.10 -13.57 6.64
CA PRO A 85 -5.80 -14.11 6.27
C PRO A 85 -5.29 -13.50 4.96
N ARG A 86 -3.98 -13.57 4.75
CA ARG A 86 -3.27 -13.08 3.56
C ARG A 86 -3.67 -11.67 3.15
N CYS A 87 -3.88 -10.80 4.12
CA CYS A 87 -4.32 -9.43 3.87
C CYS A 87 -3.13 -8.47 3.86
N LEU A 88 -3.04 -7.69 2.79
CA LEU A 88 -2.07 -6.64 2.59
C LEU A 88 -2.78 -5.29 2.64
N ARG A 89 -2.24 -4.36 3.42
CA ARG A 89 -2.80 -3.02 3.61
C ARG A 89 -1.75 -1.97 3.28
N ILE A 90 -2.20 -0.84 2.77
CA ILE A 90 -1.36 0.30 2.41
C ILE A 90 -1.97 1.56 3.04
N LEU A 91 -1.11 2.40 3.61
CA LEU A 91 -1.41 3.77 3.98
C LEU A 91 -0.45 4.70 3.23
N LEU A 92 -0.99 5.48 2.30
CA LEU A 92 -0.26 6.54 1.62
C LEU A 92 -0.44 7.85 2.39
N HIS A 93 0.64 8.60 2.57
CA HIS A 93 0.59 10.00 2.98
C HIS A 93 0.82 10.88 1.75
N VAL A 94 -0.17 11.67 1.38
CA VAL A 94 -0.18 12.47 0.15
C VAL A 94 -0.37 13.94 0.49
N ASN A 95 0.44 14.80 -0.12
CA ASN A 95 0.27 16.24 -0.05
C ASN A 95 -0.80 16.67 -1.06
N THR A 96 -1.88 17.28 -0.58
CA THR A 96 -3.02 17.63 -1.42
C THR A 96 -3.80 18.79 -0.80
N GLU A 97 -4.61 19.46 -1.63
CA GLU A 97 -5.59 20.44 -1.17
C GLU A 97 -6.97 19.83 -0.89
N LYS A 98 -7.16 18.53 -1.21
CA LYS A 98 -8.40 17.80 -0.89
C LYS A 98 -8.64 17.73 0.62
N LYS A 99 -9.91 17.88 1.02
CA LYS A 99 -10.37 17.60 2.38
C LYS A 99 -10.37 16.09 2.61
N ALA A 100 -10.32 15.70 3.88
CA ALA A 100 -10.37 14.28 4.25
C ALA A 100 -11.66 13.56 3.79
N SER A 101 -12.77 14.30 3.63
CA SER A 101 -14.05 13.77 3.11
C SER A 101 -14.08 13.59 1.59
N GLU A 102 -13.04 14.01 0.89
CA GLU A 102 -12.89 13.94 -0.58
C GLU A 102 -11.83 12.90 -0.99
N ILE A 103 -11.29 12.18 -0.01
CA ILE A 103 -10.40 11.03 -0.16
C ILE A 103 -11.23 9.75 -0.19
#